data_AF-A0A6P6FV66-F1
#
_entry.id   AF-A0A6P6FV66-F1
#
_cell.length_a   1.000
_cell.length_b   1.000
_cell.length_c   1.000
_cell.angle_alpha   90.00
_cell.angle_beta   90.00
_cell.angle_gamma   90.00
#
_symmetry.space_group_name_H-M   'P 1'
#
loop_
_entity.id
_entity.type
_entity.pdbx_description
1 polymer ?
#
loop_
_entity_poly.entity_id
_entity_poly.type
_entity_poly.pdbx_seq_one_letter_code
_entity_poly.pdbx_strand_id
1 'polypeptide(L)'
;MESIVETMMQQLLSKEILHEPMKEIGERYPKWLEEHESSLSREDYDRYSHQYKLIKDLNEVYEKDPDNFNKIVELMQKMQECGQPPNDIVHELAPDFDLASLGQISPEMLESQTNCCIM
;
A
#
# COMPACT_ATOMS: atom_id res chain seq x y z
N MET A 1 -3.96 24.75 3.09
CA MET A 1 -3.85 24.70 1.63
C MET A 1 -3.42 23.28 1.36
N GLU A 2 -4.41 22.40 1.16
CA GLU A 2 -4.15 20.99 0.87
C GLU A 2 -3.24 20.98 -0.36
N SER A 3 -2.05 20.38 -0.22
CA SER A 3 -1.10 20.35 -1.34
C SER A 3 -1.71 19.51 -2.46
N ILE A 4 -1.40 19.84 -3.72
CA ILE A 4 -1.85 19.05 -4.90
C ILE A 4 -1.57 17.54 -4.69
N VAL A 5 -0.50 17.23 -3.96
CA VAL A 5 -0.10 15.88 -3.54
C VAL A 5 -1.12 15.21 -2.62
N GLU A 6 -1.69 15.91 -1.63
CA GLU A 6 -2.74 15.36 -0.75
C GLU A 6 -3.98 15.00 -1.57
N THR A 7 -4.40 15.89 -2.47
CA THR A 7 -5.54 15.61 -3.36
C THR A 7 -5.28 14.43 -4.28
N MET A 8 -4.06 14.30 -4.83
CA MET A 8 -3.68 13.15 -5.64
C MET A 8 -3.63 11.85 -4.83
N MET A 9 -3.06 11.88 -3.62
CA MET A 9 -3.09 10.72 -2.71
C MET A 9 -4.52 10.32 -2.37
N GLN A 10 -5.39 11.29 -2.11
CA GLN A 10 -6.79 11.04 -1.81
C GLN A 10 -7.50 10.29 -2.93
N GLN A 11 -7.26 10.67 -4.17
CA GLN A 11 -7.83 9.99 -5.33
C GLN A 11 -7.26 8.58 -5.51
N LEU A 12 -5.95 8.40 -5.35
CA LEU A 12 -5.31 7.08 -5.48
C LEU A 12 -5.73 6.12 -4.36
N LEU A 13 -5.88 6.64 -3.15
CA LEU A 13 -6.29 5.88 -1.97
C LEU A 13 -7.82 5.83 -1.81
N SER A 14 -8.58 6.34 -2.77
CA SER A 14 -10.04 6.20 -2.79
C SER A 14 -10.45 4.74 -2.86
N LYS A 15 -11.57 4.41 -2.24
CA LYS A 15 -12.20 3.09 -2.35
C LYS A 15 -12.31 2.64 -3.81
N GLU A 16 -12.72 3.52 -4.70
CA GLU A 16 -12.96 3.20 -6.12
C GLU A 16 -11.70 2.70 -6.86
N ILE A 17 -10.52 3.15 -6.44
CA ILE A 17 -9.26 2.79 -7.07
C ILE A 17 -8.57 1.66 -6.31
N LEU A 18 -8.54 1.75 -4.97
CA LEU A 18 -7.69 0.91 -4.16
C LEU A 18 -8.39 -0.31 -3.55
N HIS A 19 -9.70 -0.25 -3.33
CA HIS A 19 -10.40 -1.32 -2.61
C HIS A 19 -10.37 -2.65 -3.38
N GLU A 20 -10.65 -2.63 -4.68
CA GLU A 20 -10.64 -3.83 -5.51
C GLU A 20 -9.27 -4.53 -5.53
N PRO A 21 -8.15 -3.86 -5.88
CA PRO A 21 -6.84 -4.51 -5.87
C PRO A 21 -6.43 -4.95 -4.46
N MET A 22 -6.71 -4.17 -3.41
CA MET A 22 -6.36 -4.57 -2.03
C MET A 22 -7.16 -5.78 -1.57
N LYS A 23 -8.41 -5.92 -2.02
CA LYS A 23 -9.23 -7.08 -1.73
C LYS A 23 -8.66 -8.33 -2.39
N GLU A 24 -8.35 -8.26 -3.68
CA GLU A 24 -7.75 -9.39 -4.40
C GLU A 24 -6.39 -9.79 -3.83
N ILE A 25 -5.54 -8.81 -3.48
CA ILE A 25 -4.27 -9.07 -2.80
C ILE A 25 -4.54 -9.82 -1.50
N GLY A 26 -5.49 -9.36 -0.68
CA GLY A 26 -5.87 -9.99 0.57
C GLY A 26 -6.37 -11.44 0.41
N GLU A 27 -7.05 -11.77 -0.68
CA GLU A 27 -7.51 -13.13 -0.94
C GLU A 27 -6.35 -14.07 -1.34
N ARG A 28 -5.32 -13.54 -2.01
CA ARG A 28 -4.17 -14.33 -2.51
C ARG A 28 -3.01 -14.43 -1.53
N TYR A 29 -2.85 -13.42 -0.68
CA TYR A 29 -1.80 -13.34 0.32
C TYR A 29 -1.63 -14.60 1.20
N PRO A 30 -2.70 -15.18 1.79
CA PRO A 30 -2.53 -16.34 2.66
C PRO A 30 -1.96 -17.55 1.90
N LYS A 31 -2.42 -17.78 0.67
CA LYS A 31 -1.89 -18.85 -0.17
C LYS A 31 -0.42 -18.62 -0.52
N TRP A 32 -0.05 -17.39 -0.86
CA TRP A 32 1.35 -17.04 -1.13
C TRP A 32 2.24 -17.25 0.10
N LEU A 33 1.78 -16.87 1.29
CA LEU A 33 2.50 -17.12 2.54
C LEU A 33 2.74 -18.61 2.78
N GLU A 34 1.73 -19.46 2.57
CA GLU A 34 1.85 -20.91 2.71
C GLU A 34 2.84 -21.51 1.69
N GLU A 35 2.77 -21.08 0.42
CA GLU A 35 3.68 -21.56 -0.63
C GLU A 35 5.13 -21.12 -0.40
N HIS A 36 5.34 -19.94 0.19
CA HIS A 36 6.66 -19.39 0.44
C HIS A 36 7.18 -19.61 1.88
N GLU A 37 6.40 -20.21 2.79
CA GLU A 37 6.77 -20.42 4.20
C GLU A 37 8.13 -21.11 4.36
N SER A 38 8.39 -22.14 3.53
CA SER A 38 9.65 -22.89 3.57
C SER A 38 10.85 -22.15 2.96
N SER A 39 10.58 -21.14 2.13
CA SER A 39 11.60 -20.35 1.43
C SER A 39 11.92 -19.04 2.17
N LEU A 40 10.99 -18.54 2.98
CA LEU A 40 11.12 -17.30 3.72
C LEU A 40 11.82 -17.51 5.06
N SER A 41 12.60 -16.50 5.46
CA SER A 41 13.07 -16.42 6.84
C SER A 41 11.90 -16.14 7.77
N ARG A 42 12.02 -16.54 9.03
CA ARG A 42 10.98 -16.28 10.04
C ARG A 42 10.64 -14.80 10.19
N GLU A 43 11.64 -13.93 10.04
CA GLU A 43 11.49 -12.47 10.07
C GLU A 43 10.65 -11.96 8.88
N ASP A 44 10.92 -12.44 7.66
CA ASP A 44 10.14 -12.06 6.49
C ASP A 44 8.71 -12.60 6.55
N TYR A 45 8.54 -13.84 7.01
CA TYR A 45 7.22 -14.42 7.20
C TYR A 45 6.38 -13.60 8.19
N ASP A 46 6.96 -13.18 9.32
CA ASP A 46 6.26 -12.34 10.30
C ASP A 46 5.89 -10.97 9.73
N ARG A 47 6.82 -10.33 9.00
CA ARG A 47 6.57 -9.06 8.31
C ARG A 47 5.45 -9.16 7.29
N TYR A 48 5.47 -10.17 6.42
CA TYR A 48 4.43 -10.39 5.43
C TYR A 48 3.09 -10.78 6.08
N SER A 49 3.12 -11.58 7.15
CA SER A 49 1.91 -11.86 7.95
C SER A 49 1.31 -10.60 8.56
N HIS A 50 2.14 -9.65 8.99
CA HIS A 50 1.68 -8.37 9.52
C HIS A 50 1.09 -7.49 8.41
N GLN A 51 1.74 -7.40 7.25
CA GLN A 51 1.18 -6.72 6.07
C GLN A 51 -0.19 -7.28 5.70
N TYR A 52 -0.34 -8.61 5.66
CA TYR A 52 -1.62 -9.25 5.39
C TYR A 52 -2.74 -8.79 6.33
N LYS A 53 -2.45 -8.69 7.64
CA LYS A 53 -3.42 -8.18 8.62
C LYS A 53 -3.81 -6.73 8.32
N LEU A 54 -2.86 -5.88 7.95
CA LEU A 54 -3.11 -4.49 7.59
C LEU A 54 -3.96 -4.36 6.33
N ILE A 55 -3.73 -5.21 5.32
CA ILE A 55 -4.56 -5.27 4.10
C ILE A 55 -6.00 -5.63 4.44
N LYS A 56 -6.21 -6.59 5.34
CA LYS A 56 -7.55 -6.94 5.81
C LYS A 56 -8.25 -5.81 6.56
N ASP A 57 -7.53 -5.15 7.47
CA ASP A 57 -8.06 -4.01 8.22
C ASP A 57 -8.44 -2.87 7.25
N LEU A 58 -7.59 -2.62 6.25
CA LEU A 58 -7.85 -1.62 5.22
C LEU A 58 -9.10 -1.94 4.39
N ASN A 59 -9.24 -3.17 3.92
CA ASN A 59 -10.43 -3.60 3.20
C ASN A 59 -11.69 -3.45 4.07
N GLU A 60 -11.60 -3.82 5.35
CA GLU A 60 -12.71 -3.64 6.29
C GLU A 60 -13.09 -2.15 6.46
N VAL A 61 -12.09 -1.26 6.54
CA VAL A 61 -12.33 0.20 6.57
C VAL A 61 -13.01 0.67 5.30
N TYR A 62 -12.59 0.21 4.11
CA TYR A 62 -13.28 0.54 2.86
C TYR A 62 -14.73 0.03 2.80
N GLU A 63 -15.05 -1.07 3.48
CA GLU A 63 -16.41 -1.60 3.55
C GLU A 63 -17.29 -0.85 4.56
N LYS A 64 -16.75 -0.51 5.75
CA LYS A 64 -17.51 0.09 6.84
C LYS A 64 -17.49 1.62 6.86
N ASP A 65 -16.32 2.22 6.66
CA ASP A 65 -16.04 3.65 6.81
C ASP A 65 -15.13 4.16 5.66
N PRO A 66 -15.59 4.09 4.39
CA PRO A 66 -14.77 4.47 3.23
C PRO A 66 -14.40 5.96 3.19
N ASP A 67 -15.18 6.82 3.85
CA ASP A 67 -14.90 8.26 3.98
C ASP A 67 -13.81 8.56 5.03
N ASN A 68 -13.39 7.56 5.83
CA ASN A 68 -12.37 7.74 6.87
C ASN A 68 -10.95 7.69 6.30
N PHE A 69 -10.62 8.71 5.53
CA PHE A 69 -9.34 8.84 4.86
C PHE A 69 -8.14 8.81 5.82
N ASN A 70 -8.28 9.42 7.00
CA ASN A 70 -7.25 9.39 8.04
C ASN A 70 -6.88 7.96 8.43
N LYS A 71 -7.88 7.07 8.57
CA LYS A 71 -7.64 5.68 8.91
C LYS A 71 -7.00 4.90 7.76
N ILE A 72 -7.45 5.13 6.53
CA ILE A 72 -6.88 4.55 5.31
C ILE A 72 -5.39 4.91 5.20
N VAL A 73 -5.06 6.18 5.37
CA VAL A 73 -3.67 6.68 5.34
C VAL A 73 -2.84 6.07 6.45
N GLU A 74 -3.37 6.01 7.69
CA GLU A 74 -2.67 5.38 8.82
C GLU A 74 -2.32 3.91 8.54
N LEU A 75 -3.26 3.15 7.95
CA LEU A 75 -3.04 1.75 7.63
C LEU A 75 -2.03 1.56 6.51
N MET A 76 -2.06 2.43 5.50
CA MET A 76 -1.07 2.46 4.43
C MET A 76 0.32 2.79 4.94
N GLN A 77 0.46 3.76 5.85
CA GLN A 77 1.74 4.08 6.49
C GLN A 77 2.30 2.88 7.27
N LYS A 78 1.48 2.23 8.09
CA LYS A 78 1.86 1.01 8.82
C LYS A 78 2.28 -0.12 7.88
N MET A 79 1.62 -0.24 6.72
CA MET A 79 1.96 -1.24 5.72
C MET A 79 3.35 -0.99 5.12
N GLN A 80 3.69 0.28 4.88
CA GLN A 80 5.03 0.69 4.43
C GLN A 80 6.10 0.44 5.49
N GLU A 81 5.80 0.65 6.78
CA GLU A 81 6.72 0.33 7.87
C GLU A 81 7.06 -1.17 7.94
N CYS A 82 6.14 -2.04 7.52
CA CYS A 82 6.42 -3.48 7.39
C CYS A 82 7.35 -3.78 6.19
N GLY A 83 7.49 -2.84 5.26
CA GLY A 83 8.32 -2.90 4.06
C GLY A 83 7.51 -3.14 2.78
N GLN A 84 8.21 -3.47 1.69
CA GLN A 84 7.55 -3.70 0.42
C GLN A 84 6.68 -4.97 0.45
N PRO A 85 5.48 -4.93 -0.16
CA PRO A 85 4.68 -6.12 -0.38
C PRO A 85 5.33 -7.15 -1.34
N PRO A 86 4.86 -8.40 -1.35
CA PRO A 86 5.34 -9.42 -2.27
C PRO A 86 5.14 -8.99 -3.73
N ASN A 87 6.24 -8.85 -4.48
CA ASN A 87 6.20 -8.35 -5.86
C ASN A 87 5.34 -9.24 -6.77
N ASP A 88 5.35 -10.57 -6.58
CA ASP A 88 4.52 -11.50 -7.36
C ASP A 88 3.02 -11.17 -7.27
N ILE A 89 2.53 -10.85 -6.06
CA ILE A 89 1.11 -10.57 -5.86
C ILE A 89 0.75 -9.18 -6.41
N VAL A 90 1.60 -8.18 -6.16
CA VAL A 90 1.35 -6.79 -6.57
C VAL A 90 1.42 -6.64 -8.08
N HIS A 91 2.43 -7.24 -8.72
CA HIS A 91 2.63 -7.11 -10.16
C HIS A 91 1.53 -7.82 -10.97
N GLU A 92 0.94 -8.89 -10.42
CA GLU A 92 -0.17 -9.57 -11.08
C GLU A 92 -1.50 -8.79 -10.98
N LEU A 93 -1.76 -8.17 -9.84
CA LEU A 93 -3.05 -7.52 -9.57
C LEU A 93 -3.08 -6.04 -9.94
N ALA A 94 -1.94 -5.37 -9.85
CA ALA A 94 -1.87 -3.94 -10.07
C ALA A 94 -0.48 -3.56 -10.61
N PRO A 95 -0.12 -3.97 -11.85
CA PRO A 95 1.19 -3.71 -12.45
C PRO A 95 1.50 -2.23 -12.63
N ASP A 96 0.46 -1.40 -12.76
CA ASP A 96 0.57 0.06 -12.85
C ASP A 96 0.53 0.74 -11.46
N PHE A 97 0.17 0.00 -10.41
CA PHE A 97 0.01 0.53 -9.07
C PHE A 97 1.28 0.34 -8.26
N ASP A 98 2.12 1.35 -8.27
CA ASP A 98 3.37 1.34 -7.52
C ASP A 98 3.10 1.59 -6.01
N LEU A 99 2.77 0.52 -5.29
CA LEU A 99 2.54 0.59 -3.85
C LEU A 99 3.79 1.08 -3.10
N ALA A 100 4.98 0.88 -3.66
CA ALA A 100 6.23 1.41 -3.13
C ALA A 100 6.34 2.95 -3.24
N SER A 101 5.73 3.57 -4.25
CA SER A 101 5.68 5.03 -4.39
C SER A 101 4.73 5.68 -3.39
N LEU A 102 3.69 4.97 -2.94
CA LEU A 102 2.74 5.48 -1.94
C LEU A 102 3.35 5.68 -0.56
N GLY A 103 4.46 4.99 -0.23
CA GLY A 103 5.21 5.24 1.00
C GLY A 103 6.40 6.18 0.83
N GLN A 104 6.94 6.30 -0.38
CA GLN A 104 8.09 7.16 -0.68
C GLN A 104 7.72 8.63 -0.86
N ILE A 105 6.44 8.97 -0.91
CA ILE A 105 5.92 10.33 -0.71
C ILE A 105 6.08 10.79 0.76
N SER A 106 7.30 10.66 1.28
CA SER A 106 7.76 11.46 2.41
C SER A 106 7.92 12.91 1.93
N PRO A 107 7.59 13.91 2.76
CA PRO A 107 7.67 15.32 2.39
C PRO A 107 9.06 15.75 1.89
N GLU A 108 10.12 15.01 2.23
CA GLU A 108 11.50 15.27 1.79
C GLU A 108 11.78 14.93 0.30
N MET A 109 11.07 13.99 -0.32
CA MET A 109 11.28 13.66 -1.74
C MET A 109 10.68 14.69 -2.71
N LEU A 110 9.80 15.58 -2.22
CA LEU A 110 9.12 16.58 -3.05
C LEU A 110 10.01 17.79 -3.37
N GLU A 111 11.00 18.09 -2.54
CA GLU A 111 11.90 19.23 -2.75
C GLU A 111 12.91 18.96 -3.89
N SER A 112 13.17 17.68 -4.22
CA SER A 112 14.14 17.32 -5.27
C SER A 112 13.54 17.22 -6.68
N GLN A 113 12.21 17.10 -6.85
CA GLN A 113 11.58 17.05 -8.18
C GLN A 113 11.03 18.38 -8.69
N THR A 114 10.90 19.40 -7.84
CA THR A 114 10.59 20.76 -8.29
C THR A 114 11.80 21.50 -8.88
N ASN A 115 13.01 20.93 -8.80
CA ASN A 115 14.24 21.54 -9.32
C ASN A 115 14.81 20.94 -10.63
N CYS A 116 14.12 19.98 -11.26
CA CYS A 116 14.62 19.32 -12.49
C CYS A 116 13.97 19.83 -13.79
N CYS A 117 13.40 21.03 -13.81
CA CYS A 117 12.81 21.63 -15.02
C CYS A 117 13.31 23.05 -15.36
N ILE A 118 14.42 23.51 -14.78
CA ILE A 118 15.04 24.78 -15.20
C ILE A 118 16.54 24.58 -15.44
N MET A 119 16.90 24.19 -16.65
CA MET A 119 17.97 24.82 -17.45
C MET A 119 17.70 24.60 -18.94
#